data_AF-M1IG84-F1
#
_entry.id   AF-M1IG84-F1
#
_cell.length_a   1.000
_cell.length_b   1.000
_cell.length_c   1.000
_cell.angle_alpha   90.00
_cell.angle_beta   90.00
_cell.angle_gamma   90.00
#
_symmetry.space_group_name_H-M   'P 1'
#
loop_
_entity.id
_entity.type
_entity.pdbx_description
1 polymer ?
#
loop_
_entity_poly.entity_id
_entity_poly.type
_entity_poly.pdbx_seq_one_letter_code
_entity_poly.pdbx_strand_id
1 'polypeptide(L)'
;MLKLRTSADVYLEEADELLSRGDVVQASEKYYKASEESIKILSSVLELEVINKISNEGWSGELLNKCVFSLSSIFGKWIIESWGSAIALITVNMDSQQVNAYRENILKLVQVADERLNNKVTKRG
;
A
#
# COMPACT_ATOMS: atom_id res chain seq x y z
N MET A 1 17.06 -3.65 -16.32
CA MET A 1 16.79 -4.28 -15.01
C MET A 1 15.29 -4.56 -14.96
N LEU A 2 14.88 -5.83 -14.81
CA LEU A 2 13.47 -6.19 -14.78
C LEU A 2 12.87 -5.65 -13.46
N LYS A 3 11.95 -4.67 -13.53
CA LYS A 3 11.15 -4.25 -12.38
C LYS A 3 9.95 -5.19 -12.33
N LEU A 4 9.81 -5.97 -11.26
CA LEU A 4 8.63 -6.82 -11.08
C LEU A 4 7.40 -5.90 -10.93
N ARG A 5 6.42 -6.08 -11.81
CA ARG A 5 5.13 -5.39 -11.70
C ARG A 5 4.29 -6.11 -10.66
N THR A 6 3.92 -5.40 -9.59
CA THR A 6 3.17 -5.93 -8.46
C THR A 6 1.68 -5.62 -8.58
N SER A 7 0.85 -6.28 -7.76
CA SER A 7 -0.57 -5.91 -7.64
C SER A 7 -0.76 -4.47 -7.17
N ALA A 8 0.18 -3.96 -6.35
CA ALA A 8 0.17 -2.58 -5.89
C ALA A 8 0.36 -1.58 -7.04
N ASP A 9 1.28 -1.87 -7.97
CA ASP A 9 1.46 -1.08 -9.20
C ASP A 9 0.18 -1.05 -10.05
N VAL A 10 -0.43 -2.21 -10.27
CA VAL A 10 -1.66 -2.34 -11.07
C VAL A 10 -2.79 -1.49 -10.47
N TYR A 11 -3.00 -1.57 -9.15
CA TYR A 11 -4.04 -0.79 -8.49
C TYR A 11 -3.74 0.71 -8.49
N LEU A 12 -2.48 1.11 -8.37
CA LEU A 12 -2.08 2.51 -8.44
C LEU A 12 -2.36 3.09 -9.84
N GLU A 13 -1.96 2.37 -10.90
CA GLU A 13 -2.23 2.76 -12.29
C GLU A 13 -3.74 2.86 -12.57
N GLU A 14 -4.52 1.85 -12.15
CA GLU A 14 -5.98 1.89 -12.28
C GLU A 14 -6.61 3.08 -11.52
N ALA A 15 -6.10 3.39 -10.33
CA ALA A 15 -6.57 4.54 -9.54
C ALA A 15 -6.28 5.87 -10.25
N ASP A 16 -5.09 6.01 -10.83
CA ASP A 16 -4.70 7.18 -11.60
C ASP A 16 -5.62 7.39 -12.82
N GLU A 17 -5.92 6.32 -13.56
CA GLU A 17 -6.83 6.35 -14.72
C GLU A 17 -8.28 6.67 -14.35
N LEU A 18 -8.75 6.21 -13.19
CA LEU A 18 -10.09 6.53 -12.68
C LEU A 18 -10.15 7.99 -12.25
N LEU A 19 -9.15 8.47 -11.51
CA LEU A 19 -9.08 9.84 -11.05
C LEU A 19 -9.01 10.82 -12.23
N SER A 20 -8.24 10.50 -13.28
CA SER A 20 -8.14 11.34 -14.48
C SER A 20 -9.45 11.46 -15.25
N ARG A 21 -10.37 10.48 -15.09
CA ARG A 21 -11.72 10.50 -15.68
C ARG A 21 -12.77 11.13 -14.77
N GLY A 22 -12.38 11.59 -13.57
CA GLY A 22 -13.28 12.16 -12.58
C GLY A 22 -14.06 11.11 -11.77
N ASP A 23 -13.71 9.82 -11.86
CA ASP A 23 -14.32 8.77 -11.06
C ASP A 23 -13.63 8.67 -9.69
N VAL A 24 -13.91 9.66 -8.85
CA VAL A 24 -13.21 9.88 -7.58
C VAL A 24 -13.44 8.72 -6.59
N VAL A 25 -14.66 8.20 -6.52
CA VAL A 25 -15.02 7.13 -5.59
C VAL A 25 -14.25 5.85 -5.93
N GLN A 26 -14.27 5.45 -7.20
CA GLN A 26 -13.56 4.24 -7.61
C GLN A 26 -12.05 4.43 -7.54
N ALA A 27 -11.53 5.62 -7.84
CA ALA A 27 -10.11 5.93 -7.68
C ALA A 27 -9.67 5.74 -6.22
N SER A 28 -10.43 6.27 -5.26
CA SER A 28 -10.17 6.10 -3.82
C SER A 28 -10.11 4.64 -3.39
N GLU A 29 -11.04 3.80 -3.86
CA GLU A 29 -11.02 2.36 -3.57
C GLU A 29 -9.76 1.68 -4.12
N LYS A 30 -9.30 2.07 -5.32
CA LYS A 30 -8.10 1.51 -5.94
C LYS A 30 -6.82 1.97 -5.24
N TYR A 31 -6.73 3.24 -4.85
CA TYR A 31 -5.64 3.73 -4.02
C TYR A 31 -5.54 3.02 -2.66
N TYR A 32 -6.69 2.74 -2.02
CA TYR A 32 -6.71 1.92 -0.81
C TYR A 32 -6.15 0.51 -1.07
N LYS A 33 -6.57 -0.14 -2.17
CA LYS A 33 -6.05 -1.48 -2.54
C LYS A 33 -4.55 -1.46 -2.85
N ALA A 34 -4.05 -0.44 -3.53
CA ALA A 34 -2.62 -0.27 -3.76
C ALA A 34 -1.84 -0.15 -2.43
N SER A 35 -2.41 0.57 -1.46
CA SER A 35 -1.83 0.69 -0.11
C SER A 35 -1.84 -0.63 0.64
N GLU A 36 -2.97 -1.35 0.61
CA GLU A 36 -3.11 -2.67 1.23
C GLU A 36 -2.07 -3.65 0.69
N GLU A 37 -1.97 -3.80 -0.64
CA GLU A 37 -0.99 -4.68 -1.27
C GLU A 37 0.45 -4.26 -0.95
N SER A 38 0.75 -2.97 -0.89
CA SER A 38 2.08 -2.48 -0.51
C SER A 38 2.46 -2.90 0.92
N ILE A 39 1.53 -2.80 1.88
CA ILE A 39 1.75 -3.27 3.26
C ILE A 39 1.95 -4.79 3.29
N LYS A 40 1.17 -5.57 2.52
CA LYS A 40 1.33 -7.03 2.44
C LYS A 40 2.70 -7.42 1.88
N ILE A 41 3.12 -6.77 0.79
CA ILE A 41 4.43 -6.98 0.16
C ILE A 41 5.54 -6.67 1.15
N LEU A 42 5.54 -5.48 1.75
CA LEU A 42 6.57 -5.08 2.71
C LEU A 42 6.67 -6.04 3.90
N SER A 43 5.51 -6.42 4.45
CA SER A 43 5.45 -7.33 5.60
C SER A 43 6.01 -8.72 5.27
N SER A 44 5.74 -9.21 4.06
CA SER A 44 6.24 -10.52 3.59
C SER A 44 7.71 -10.47 3.20
N VAL A 45 8.16 -9.36 2.61
CA VAL A 45 9.58 -9.15 2.25
C VAL A 45 10.45 -9.09 3.51
N LEU A 46 9.97 -8.43 4.55
CA LEU A 46 10.66 -8.29 5.84
C LEU A 46 10.40 -9.44 6.81
N GLU A 47 9.56 -10.41 6.44
CA GLU A 47 9.25 -11.60 7.23
C GLU A 47 8.78 -11.24 8.66
N LEU A 48 7.88 -10.25 8.74
CA LEU A 48 7.34 -9.79 10.02
C LEU A 48 6.62 -10.92 10.75
N GLU A 49 6.77 -11.00 12.07
CA GLU A 49 6.17 -12.06 12.90
C GLU A 49 4.65 -12.18 12.71
N VAL A 50 3.96 -11.07 12.44
CA VAL A 50 2.51 -11.02 12.18
C VAL A 50 2.11 -11.91 10.99
N ILE A 51 3.00 -12.13 10.01
CA ILE A 51 2.75 -13.00 8.84
C ILE A 51 2.45 -14.45 9.27
N ASN A 52 3.04 -14.93 10.36
CA ASN A 52 2.79 -16.28 10.88
C ASN A 52 1.34 -16.47 11.36
N LYS A 53 0.67 -15.39 11.78
CA LYS A 53 -0.76 -15.45 12.16
C LYS A 53 -1.65 -15.42 10.91
N ILE A 54 -1.26 -14.61 9.93
CA ILE A 54 -1.98 -14.47 8.65
C ILE A 54 -2.01 -15.80 7.88
N SER A 55 -0.98 -16.63 7.95
CA SER A 55 -0.98 -17.95 7.28
C SER A 55 -2.08 -18.89 7.77
N ASN A 56 -2.60 -18.68 8.98
CA ASN A 56 -3.63 -19.52 9.59
C ASN A 56 -5.03 -18.87 9.51
N GLU A 57 -5.11 -17.55 9.69
CA GLU A 57 -6.38 -16.82 9.86
C GLU A 57 -6.80 -16.02 8.60
N GLY A 58 -5.91 -15.86 7.61
CA GLY A 58 -6.10 -14.97 6.48
C GLY A 58 -5.82 -13.50 6.81
N TRP A 59 -6.01 -12.61 5.83
CA TRP A 59 -5.85 -11.18 6.03
C TRP A 59 -7.10 -10.55 6.66
N SER A 60 -6.91 -9.75 7.70
CA SER A 60 -7.95 -8.92 8.31
C SER A 60 -7.45 -7.49 8.47
N GLY A 61 -8.38 -6.53 8.62
CA GLY A 61 -8.01 -5.13 8.88
C GLY A 61 -7.17 -4.96 10.15
N GLU A 62 -7.43 -5.77 11.18
CA GLU A 62 -6.63 -5.78 12.41
C GLU A 62 -5.19 -6.26 12.16
N LEU A 63 -5.02 -7.37 11.42
CA LEU A 63 -3.70 -7.91 11.10
C LEU A 63 -2.91 -6.97 10.18
N LEU A 64 -3.56 -6.33 9.20
CA LEU A 64 -2.97 -5.27 8.38
C LEU A 64 -2.48 -4.11 9.26
N ASN A 65 -3.31 -3.64 10.18
CA ASN A 65 -2.94 -2.54 11.06
C ASN A 65 -1.76 -2.92 11.98
N LYS A 66 -1.70 -4.16 12.48
CA LYS A 66 -0.52 -4.66 13.21
C LYS A 66 0.74 -4.63 12.35
N CYS A 67 0.65 -5.03 11.08
CA CYS A 67 1.75 -4.90 10.12
C CYS A 67 2.19 -3.44 9.93
N VAL A 68 1.25 -2.50 9.78
CA VAL A 68 1.53 -1.05 9.68
C VAL A 68 2.34 -0.56 10.88
N PHE A 69 1.94 -0.91 12.11
CA PHE A 69 2.69 -0.54 13.31
C PHE A 69 4.10 -1.13 13.32
N SER A 70 4.26 -2.42 13.00
CA SER A 70 5.58 -3.06 12.90
C SER A 70 6.46 -2.40 11.84
N LEU A 71 5.91 -2.08 10.67
CA LEU A 71 6.61 -1.37 9.60
C LEU A 71 6.99 0.05 9.99
N SER A 72 6.17 0.73 10.80
CA SER A 72 6.47 2.09 11.28
C SER A 72 7.71 2.13 12.19
N SER A 73 7.98 1.05 12.92
CA SER A 73 9.22 0.91 13.71
C SER A 73 10.47 0.75 12.83
N ILE A 74 10.30 0.33 11.57
CA ILE A 74 11.39 0.08 10.61
C ILE A 74 11.60 1.31 9.71
N PHE A 75 10.53 1.88 9.18
CA PHE A 75 10.57 2.95 8.18
C PHE A 75 10.24 4.34 8.74
N GLY A 76 9.68 4.42 9.94
CA GLY A 76 9.22 5.65 10.58
C GLY A 76 7.71 5.86 10.51
N LYS A 77 7.25 6.91 11.21
CA LYS A 77 5.82 7.23 11.39
C LYS A 77 5.05 7.50 10.09
N TRP A 78 5.74 7.88 9.01
CA TRP A 78 5.12 8.12 7.71
C TRP A 78 4.36 6.89 7.17
N ILE A 79 4.70 5.68 7.60
CA ILE A 79 3.91 4.47 7.27
C ILE A 79 2.50 4.53 7.88
N ILE A 80 2.40 4.95 9.15
CA ILE A 80 1.10 5.13 9.82
C ILE A 80 0.32 6.25 9.15
N GLU A 81 0.99 7.35 8.79
CA GLU A 81 0.36 8.48 8.09
C GLU A 81 -0.14 8.08 6.70
N SER A 82 0.62 7.25 5.97
CA SER A 82 0.22 6.72 4.66
C SER A 82 -0.95 5.75 4.78
N TRP A 83 -0.95 4.89 5.80
CA TRP A 83 -2.10 4.03 6.08
C TRP A 83 -3.33 4.81 6.50
N GLY A 84 -3.19 5.83 7.36
CA GLY A 84 -4.26 6.74 7.72
C GLY A 84 -4.82 7.48 6.50
N SER A 85 -3.95 7.82 5.54
CA SER A 85 -4.36 8.39 4.25
C SER A 85 -5.23 7.40 3.46
N ALA A 86 -4.82 6.14 3.37
CA ALA A 86 -5.58 5.08 2.71
C ALA A 86 -6.96 4.85 3.36
N ILE A 87 -7.03 4.85 4.70
CA ILE A 87 -8.30 4.72 5.42
C ILE A 87 -9.21 5.93 5.15
N ALA A 88 -8.65 7.15 5.13
CA ALA A 88 -9.44 8.35 4.87
C ALA A 88 -10.11 8.30 3.48
N LEU A 89 -9.39 7.80 2.45
CA LEU A 89 -9.91 7.69 1.09
C LEU A 89 -11.20 6.85 0.99
N ILE A 90 -11.37 5.83 1.83
CA ILE A 90 -12.55 4.94 1.80
C ILE A 90 -13.60 5.26 2.87
N THR A 91 -13.31 6.19 3.79
CA THR A 91 -14.22 6.53 4.91
C THR A 91 -14.83 7.92 4.80
N VAL A 92 -14.25 8.81 3.99
CA VAL A 92 -14.68 10.19 3.84
C VAL A 92 -14.93 10.49 2.37
N ASN A 93 -16.01 11.22 2.08
CA ASN A 93 -16.25 11.76 0.75
C ASN A 93 -15.27 12.90 0.48
N MET A 94 -14.45 12.76 -0.56
CA MET A 94 -13.42 13.71 -0.95
C MET A 94 -13.64 14.16 -2.39
N ASP A 95 -13.21 15.38 -2.72
CA ASP A 95 -13.07 15.82 -4.10
C ASP A 95 -11.76 15.31 -4.74
N SER A 96 -11.62 15.49 -6.05
CA SER A 96 -10.43 15.03 -6.77
C SER A 96 -9.12 15.66 -6.28
N GLN A 97 -9.16 16.92 -5.80
CA GLN A 97 -7.98 17.62 -5.32
C GLN A 97 -7.51 17.01 -3.99
N GLN A 98 -8.45 16.72 -3.09
CA GLN A 98 -8.19 16.03 -1.84
C GLN A 98 -7.67 14.61 -2.09
N VAL A 99 -8.31 13.83 -2.95
CA VAL A 99 -7.81 12.47 -3.31
C VAL A 99 -6.40 12.53 -3.88
N ASN A 100 -6.11 13.49 -4.76
CA ASN A 100 -4.78 13.65 -5.34
C ASN A 100 -3.72 14.05 -4.29
N ALA A 101 -4.09 14.76 -3.23
CA ALA A 101 -3.16 15.06 -2.13
C ALA A 101 -2.80 13.81 -1.33
N TYR A 102 -3.77 12.90 -1.11
CA TYR A 102 -3.57 11.65 -0.37
C TYR A 102 -2.82 10.60 -1.19
N ARG A 103 -3.00 10.63 -2.52
CA ARG A 103 -2.28 9.80 -3.49
C ARG A 103 -0.77 9.84 -3.30
N GLU A 104 -0.17 10.99 -2.99
CA GLU A 104 1.28 11.12 -2.88
C GLU A 104 1.89 10.22 -1.79
N ASN A 105 1.16 10.04 -0.68
CA ASN A 105 1.57 9.11 0.39
C ASN A 105 1.53 7.65 -0.09
N ILE A 106 0.57 7.32 -0.96
CA ILE A 106 0.35 5.98 -1.49
C ILE A 106 1.40 5.66 -2.56
N LEU A 107 1.68 6.60 -3.45
CA LEU A 107 2.76 6.48 -4.43
C LEU A 107 4.09 6.18 -3.74
N LYS A 108 4.42 6.92 -2.66
CA LYS A 108 5.62 6.66 -1.86
C LYS A 108 5.62 5.25 -1.24
N LEU A 109 4.48 4.80 -0.73
CA LEU A 109 4.35 3.48 -0.13
C LEU A 109 4.58 2.36 -1.16
N VAL A 110 4.01 2.49 -2.37
CA VAL A 110 4.20 1.56 -3.50
C VAL A 110 5.68 1.53 -3.91
N GLN A 111 6.31 2.70 -4.09
CA GLN A 111 7.73 2.78 -4.47
C GLN A 111 8.66 2.07 -3.48
N VAL A 112 8.40 2.22 -2.17
CA VAL A 112 9.19 1.54 -1.14
C VAL A 112 8.92 0.03 -1.16
N ALA A 113 7.68 -0.41 -1.37
CA ALA A 113 7.36 -1.83 -1.51
C ALA A 113 8.11 -2.48 -2.69
N ASP A 114 8.10 -1.81 -3.85
CA ASP A 114 8.81 -2.27 -5.04
C ASP A 114 10.32 -2.33 -4.82
N GLU A 115 10.90 -1.29 -4.24
CA GLU A 115 12.34 -1.23 -3.98
C GLU A 115 12.76 -2.42 -3.09
N ARG A 116 11.99 -2.68 -2.03
CA ARG A 116 12.27 -3.78 -1.09
C ARG A 116 12.10 -5.14 -1.74
N LEU A 117 11.05 -5.32 -2.54
CA LEU A 117 10.81 -6.57 -3.25
C LEU A 117 11.91 -6.85 -4.27
N ASN A 118 12.23 -5.88 -5.13
CA ASN A 118 13.28 -6.02 -6.14
C ASN A 118 14.63 -6.33 -5.49
N ASN A 119 14.99 -5.65 -4.40
CA ASN A 119 16.20 -5.95 -3.63
C ASN A 119 16.21 -7.38 -3.07
N LYS A 120 15.08 -7.91 -2.59
CA LYS A 120 14.97 -9.29 -2.11
C LYS A 120 15.12 -10.31 -3.24
N VAL A 121 14.56 -10.03 -4.42
CA VAL A 121 14.69 -10.91 -5.59
C VAL A 121 16.11 -10.90 -6.14
N THR A 122 16.74 -9.74 -6.32
CA THR A 122 18.10 -9.64 -6.87
C THR A 122 19.16 -10.24 -5.94
N LYS A 123 18.98 -10.23 -4.62
CA LYS A 123 19.89 -10.90 -3.67
C LYS A 123 19.75 -12.42 -3.61
N ARG A 124 18.66 -12.98 -4.15
CA ARG A 124 18.37 -14.42 -4.15
C ARG A 124 18.74 -15.11 -5.47
N GLY A 125 19.06 -14.35 -6.53
CA GLY A 125 19.57 -14.85 -7.82
C GLY A 125 21.06 -14.69 -7.92
#